data_AF-A0A7I7TDH7-F1
#
_entry.id   AF-A0A7I7TDH7-F1
#
_cell.length_a   1.000
_cell.length_b   1.000
_cell.length_c   1.000
_cell.angle_alpha   90.00
_cell.angle_beta   90.00
_cell.angle_gamma   90.00
#
_symmetry.space_group_name_H-M   'P 1'
#
loop_
_entity.id
_entity.type
_entity.pdbx_description
1 polymer ?
#
loop_
_entity_poly.entity_id
_entity_poly.type
_entity_poly.pdbx_seq_one_letter_code
_entity_poly.pdbx_strand_id
1 'polypeptide(L)'
;MRSGVISAFDELQYAGHLGQECLALVQKLLREELRKFLALANLEFEDVVQDFLVDRIKPLTASLLSQATGDDSLAKLLRMSIRNWLIDRARETGVGHIRRTVEKVLSAATDFERVPDDEVGAGRWRMAGTEAQPWVGRVGDLTAAAWSVRDVRIPKWSSTTRRAPLADRESLVAIIRSVLTSAEGSVEIAHLVAVFANRFAAALDPRFASIDDDDNPIDVESVTPDPEESLLAEELALDVATAAAEIASRLTDTEREIVPILHDSRAIRLKLGKGRTQCAAFGARLKAKIRELAGTTDDAEEIVREVVALCGGVSNAG
;
A
#
# COMPACT_ATOMS: atom_id res chain seq x y z
N MET A 1 -35.52 23.67 -23.87
CA MET A 1 -34.76 22.64 -24.60
C MET A 1 -33.86 21.93 -23.60
N ARG A 2 -34.14 20.67 -23.26
CA ARG A 2 -33.24 19.85 -22.44
C ARG A 2 -32.13 19.35 -23.35
N SER A 3 -30.89 19.73 -23.08
CA SER A 3 -29.71 19.17 -23.75
C SER A 3 -29.70 17.67 -23.49
N GLY A 4 -29.83 16.86 -24.55
CA GLY A 4 -29.75 15.40 -24.43
C GLY A 4 -28.36 15.02 -23.94
N VAL A 5 -28.28 14.28 -22.84
CA VAL A 5 -27.02 13.72 -22.34
C VAL A 5 -26.61 12.64 -23.35
N ILE A 6 -25.56 12.91 -24.13
CA ILE A 6 -24.94 11.94 -25.04
C ILE A 6 -24.33 10.84 -24.16
N SER A 7 -24.54 9.56 -24.48
CA SER A 7 -23.94 8.46 -23.71
C SER A 7 -22.45 8.32 -24.03
N ALA A 8 -21.70 7.63 -23.16
CA ALA A 8 -20.27 7.39 -23.39
C ALA A 8 -20.03 6.60 -24.69
N PHE A 9 -20.91 5.64 -25.02
CA PHE A 9 -20.84 4.92 -26.28
C PHE A 9 -21.11 5.82 -27.50
N ASP A 10 -22.16 6.65 -27.45
CA ASP A 10 -22.49 7.56 -28.54
C ASP A 10 -21.38 8.61 -28.74
N GLU A 11 -20.78 9.10 -27.66
CA GLU A 11 -19.63 10.00 -27.70
C GLU A 11 -18.43 9.34 -28.38
N LEU A 12 -18.10 8.10 -28.02
CA LEU A 12 -16.98 7.36 -28.61
C LEU A 12 -17.18 7.13 -30.12
N GLN A 13 -18.38 6.74 -30.54
CA GLN A 13 -18.70 6.48 -31.94
C GLN A 13 -18.67 7.76 -32.78
N TYR A 14 -19.14 8.88 -32.23
CA TYR A 14 -19.15 10.17 -32.91
C TYR A 14 -17.76 10.81 -32.99
N ALA A 15 -17.01 10.80 -31.89
CA ALA A 15 -15.72 11.49 -31.78
C ALA A 15 -14.53 10.63 -32.28
N GLY A 16 -14.66 9.30 -32.29
CA GLY A 16 -13.56 8.39 -32.61
C GLY A 16 -12.43 8.39 -31.56
N HIS A 17 -12.65 9.01 -30.41
CA HIS A 17 -11.74 9.06 -29.28
C HIS A 17 -12.52 9.12 -27.96
N LEU A 18 -11.84 8.87 -26.84
CA LEU A 18 -12.45 9.02 -25.51
C LEU A 18 -12.70 10.51 -25.24
N GLY A 19 -13.96 10.91 -25.19
CA GLY A 19 -14.38 12.23 -24.77
C GLY A 19 -14.66 12.30 -23.26
N GLN A 20 -15.40 13.32 -22.85
CA GLN A 20 -15.66 13.61 -21.45
C GLN A 20 -16.50 12.53 -20.75
N GLU A 21 -17.52 12.00 -21.43
CA GLU A 21 -18.40 10.96 -20.86
C GLU A 21 -17.66 9.62 -20.75
N CYS A 22 -16.86 9.28 -21.75
CA CYS A 22 -15.95 8.13 -21.71
C CYS A 22 -14.93 8.25 -20.57
N LEU A 23 -14.31 9.43 -20.38
CA LEU A 23 -13.35 9.65 -19.30
C LEU A 23 -14.00 9.60 -17.92
N ALA A 24 -15.21 10.15 -17.77
CA ALA A 24 -15.98 10.05 -16.53
C ALA A 24 -16.29 8.58 -16.18
N LEU A 25 -16.66 7.78 -17.19
CA LEU A 25 -16.87 6.34 -17.01
C LEU A 25 -15.58 5.59 -16.66
N VAL A 26 -14.45 5.92 -17.29
CA VAL A 26 -13.13 5.36 -16.94
C VAL A 26 -12.79 5.66 -15.47
N GLN A 27 -12.90 6.91 -15.03
CA GLN A 27 -12.60 7.30 -13.66
C GLN A 27 -13.51 6.56 -12.66
N LYS A 28 -14.81 6.46 -12.95
CA LYS A 28 -15.76 5.72 -12.12
C LYS A 28 -15.36 4.25 -11.99
N LEU A 29 -15.15 3.56 -13.10
CA LEU A 29 -14.79 2.13 -13.10
C LEU A 29 -13.41 1.88 -12.49
N LEU A 30 -12.46 2.79 -12.70
CA LEU A 30 -11.12 2.70 -12.11
C LEU A 30 -11.19 2.83 -10.59
N ARG A 31 -12.01 3.75 -10.07
CA ARG A 31 -12.23 3.88 -8.62
C ARG A 31 -12.87 2.64 -8.02
N GLU A 32 -13.85 2.04 -8.70
CA GLU A 32 -14.51 0.81 -8.27
C GLU A 32 -13.55 -0.38 -8.24
N GLU A 33 -12.68 -0.53 -9.25
CA GLU A 33 -11.75 -1.63 -9.32
C GLU A 33 -10.52 -1.41 -8.42
N LEU A 34 -9.99 -0.19 -8.28
CA LEU A 34 -8.81 0.11 -7.46
C LEU A 34 -9.01 -0.29 -5.99
N ARG A 35 -10.21 -0.09 -5.44
CA ARG A 35 -10.59 -0.53 -4.07
C ARG A 35 -10.41 -2.03 -3.83
N LYS A 36 -10.32 -2.84 -4.89
CA LYS A 36 -10.12 -4.30 -4.82
C LYS A 36 -8.65 -4.70 -4.81
N PHE A 37 -7.73 -3.74 -4.97
CA PHE A 37 -6.29 -3.96 -5.06
C PHE A 37 -5.56 -3.30 -3.89
N LEU A 38 -5.52 -3.97 -2.74
CA LEU A 38 -4.86 -3.49 -1.52
C LEU A 38 -3.38 -3.11 -1.76
N ALA A 39 -2.67 -3.82 -2.63
CA ALA A 39 -1.28 -3.51 -2.99
C ALA A 39 -1.08 -2.14 -3.66
N LEU A 40 -2.17 -1.49 -4.08
CA LEU A 40 -2.19 -0.18 -4.73
C LEU A 40 -2.95 0.87 -3.90
N ALA A 41 -3.36 0.54 -2.67
CA ALA A 41 -4.19 1.40 -1.81
C ALA A 41 -3.55 2.76 -1.54
N ASN A 42 -2.21 2.82 -1.49
CA ASN A 42 -1.44 4.03 -1.20
C ASN A 42 -1.17 4.91 -2.43
N LEU A 43 -1.69 4.56 -3.60
CA LEU A 43 -1.53 5.38 -4.79
C LEU A 43 -2.59 6.47 -4.83
N GLU A 44 -2.15 7.71 -5.06
CA GLU A 44 -3.04 8.83 -5.33
C GLU A 44 -3.90 8.51 -6.55
N PHE A 45 -5.23 8.57 -6.39
CA PHE A 45 -6.17 8.16 -7.44
C PHE A 45 -5.94 8.91 -8.76
N GLU A 46 -5.59 10.19 -8.69
CA GLU A 46 -5.29 11.02 -9.87
C GLU A 46 -4.06 10.51 -10.63
N ASP A 47 -3.01 10.08 -9.93
CA ASP A 47 -1.82 9.48 -10.54
C ASP A 47 -2.16 8.15 -11.20
N VAL A 48 -3.01 7.33 -10.58
CA VAL A 48 -3.47 6.05 -11.14
C VAL A 48 -4.29 6.27 -12.42
N VAL A 49 -5.18 7.27 -12.43
CA VAL A 49 -5.94 7.66 -13.64
C VAL A 49 -4.98 8.11 -14.73
N GLN A 50 -4.03 8.99 -14.41
CA GLN A 50 -3.07 9.51 -15.38
C GLN A 50 -2.22 8.40 -15.98
N ASP A 51 -1.65 7.53 -15.14
CA ASP A 51 -0.82 6.41 -15.58
C ASP A 51 -1.60 5.41 -16.43
N PHE A 52 -2.85 5.07 -16.04
CA PHE A 52 -3.71 4.22 -16.85
C PHE A 52 -3.95 4.82 -18.24
N LEU A 53 -4.26 6.11 -18.31
CA LEU A 53 -4.49 6.78 -19.59
C LEU A 53 -3.20 6.83 -20.42
N VAL A 54 -2.05 7.14 -19.83
CA VAL A 54 -0.76 7.14 -20.54
C VAL A 54 -0.47 5.75 -21.13
N ASP A 55 -0.68 4.69 -20.35
CA ASP A 55 -0.36 3.32 -20.75
C ASP A 55 -1.36 2.69 -21.71
N ARG A 56 -2.64 3.08 -21.61
CA ARG A 56 -3.74 2.33 -22.23
C ARG A 56 -4.60 3.14 -23.18
N ILE A 57 -4.56 4.48 -23.21
CA ILE A 57 -5.51 5.28 -24.00
C ILE A 57 -5.57 4.88 -25.48
N LYS A 58 -4.42 4.65 -26.13
CA LYS A 58 -4.36 4.25 -27.54
C LYS A 58 -4.91 2.84 -27.78
N PRO A 59 -4.37 1.76 -27.16
CA PRO A 59 -4.89 0.41 -27.38
C PRO A 59 -6.33 0.24 -26.88
N LEU A 60 -6.72 0.93 -25.81
CA LEU A 60 -8.07 0.94 -25.28
C LEU A 60 -9.07 1.54 -26.28
N THR A 61 -8.76 2.73 -26.82
CA THR A 61 -9.64 3.40 -27.80
C THR A 61 -9.85 2.52 -29.04
N ALA A 62 -8.77 1.94 -29.57
CA ALA A 62 -8.86 1.02 -30.70
C ALA A 62 -9.72 -0.22 -30.39
N SER A 63 -9.52 -0.83 -29.22
CA SER A 63 -10.30 -1.98 -28.78
C SER A 63 -11.79 -1.63 -28.65
N LEU A 64 -12.13 -0.51 -28.02
CA LEU A 64 -13.51 -0.11 -27.81
C LEU A 64 -14.23 0.21 -29.12
N LEU A 65 -13.58 0.96 -30.04
CA LEU A 65 -14.16 1.25 -31.37
C LEU A 65 -14.43 -0.03 -32.18
N SER A 66 -13.60 -1.06 -32.01
CA SER A 66 -13.73 -2.32 -32.75
C SER A 66 -14.75 -3.30 -32.17
N GLN A 67 -15.00 -3.27 -30.85
CA GLN A 67 -15.69 -4.35 -30.13
C GLN A 67 -16.89 -3.90 -29.32
N ALA A 68 -16.99 -2.62 -28.95
CA ALA A 68 -18.15 -2.13 -28.23
C ALA A 68 -19.37 -2.07 -29.16
N THR A 69 -20.48 -2.65 -28.73
CA THR A 69 -21.77 -2.69 -29.43
C THR A 69 -22.86 -1.86 -28.73
N GLY A 70 -22.51 -1.19 -27.63
CA GLY A 70 -23.39 -0.35 -26.81
C GLY A 70 -22.78 -0.06 -25.43
N ASP A 71 -23.44 0.78 -24.62
CA ASP A 71 -22.92 1.25 -23.32
C ASP A 71 -22.53 0.11 -22.36
N ASP A 72 -23.32 -0.96 -22.27
CA ASP A 72 -23.01 -2.10 -21.38
C ASP A 72 -21.75 -2.85 -21.83
N SER A 73 -21.61 -3.08 -23.14
CA SER A 73 -20.44 -3.74 -23.70
C SER A 73 -19.18 -2.90 -23.54
N LEU A 74 -19.31 -1.56 -23.69
CA LEU A 74 -18.25 -0.59 -23.50
C LEU A 74 -17.78 -0.59 -22.04
N ALA A 75 -18.71 -0.52 -21.08
CA ALA A 75 -18.40 -0.59 -19.65
C ALA A 75 -17.71 -1.91 -19.27
N LYS A 76 -18.16 -3.05 -19.84
CA LYS A 76 -17.54 -4.37 -19.62
C LYS A 76 -16.10 -4.43 -20.13
N LEU A 77 -15.85 -3.97 -21.37
CA LEU A 77 -14.52 -3.94 -21.97
C LEU A 77 -13.58 -2.99 -21.21
N LEU A 78 -14.07 -1.81 -20.82
CA LEU A 78 -13.34 -0.87 -19.97
C LEU A 78 -12.93 -1.52 -18.64
N ARG A 79 -13.88 -2.14 -17.93
CA ARG A 79 -13.62 -2.80 -16.65
C ARG A 79 -12.59 -3.93 -16.77
N MET A 80 -12.66 -4.73 -17.84
CA MET A 80 -11.65 -5.76 -18.12
C MET A 80 -10.25 -5.16 -18.35
N SER A 81 -10.15 -4.11 -19.18
CA SER A 81 -8.86 -3.45 -19.44
C SER A 81 -8.26 -2.82 -18.18
N ILE A 82 -9.10 -2.16 -17.39
CA ILE A 82 -8.74 -1.56 -16.10
C ILE A 82 -8.20 -2.63 -15.14
N ARG A 83 -8.95 -3.72 -14.95
CA ARG A 83 -8.55 -4.80 -14.05
C ARG A 83 -7.22 -5.42 -14.45
N ASN A 84 -7.04 -5.72 -15.73
CA ASN A 84 -5.80 -6.32 -16.22
C ASN A 84 -4.61 -5.38 -15.99
N TRP A 85 -4.79 -4.08 -16.24
CA TRP A 85 -3.76 -3.08 -15.97
C TRP A 85 -3.44 -2.95 -14.47
N LEU A 86 -4.46 -2.95 -13.59
CA LEU A 86 -4.26 -2.94 -12.14
C LEU A 86 -3.53 -4.21 -11.63
N ILE A 87 -3.80 -5.38 -12.21
CA ILE A 87 -3.06 -6.62 -11.92
C ILE A 87 -1.57 -6.43 -12.28
N ASP A 88 -1.29 -5.88 -13.46
CA ASP A 88 0.08 -5.63 -13.90
C ASP A 88 0.78 -4.61 -13.00
N ARG A 89 0.09 -3.53 -12.61
CA ARG A 89 0.63 -2.54 -11.68
C ARG A 89 0.86 -3.09 -10.29
N ALA A 90 -0.06 -3.91 -9.77
CA ALA A 90 0.13 -4.61 -8.50
C ALA A 90 1.37 -5.52 -8.52
N ARG A 91 1.70 -6.13 -9.67
CA ARG A 91 2.91 -6.95 -9.85
C ARG A 91 4.21 -6.14 -9.92
N GLU A 92 4.13 -4.89 -10.35
CA GLU A 92 5.26 -3.95 -10.41
C GLU A 92 5.62 -3.37 -9.03
N THR A 93 4.70 -3.44 -8.06
CA THR A 93 4.94 -2.98 -6.68
C THR A 93 6.09 -3.70 -5.99
N GLY A 94 6.59 -3.07 -4.90
CA GLY A 94 7.47 -3.70 -3.92
C GLY A 94 7.04 -5.11 -3.50
N VAL A 95 5.78 -5.23 -3.10
CA VAL A 95 5.14 -6.45 -2.60
C VAL A 95 5.03 -7.53 -3.69
N GLY A 96 4.68 -7.16 -4.92
CA GLY A 96 4.62 -8.10 -6.05
C GLY A 96 5.99 -8.70 -6.42
N HIS A 97 7.07 -7.95 -6.21
CA HIS A 97 8.43 -8.48 -6.33
C HIS A 97 8.80 -9.41 -5.17
N ILE A 98 8.43 -9.06 -3.94
CA ILE A 98 8.62 -9.93 -2.77
C ILE A 98 7.94 -11.28 -3.00
N ARG A 99 6.65 -11.28 -3.36
CA ARG A 99 5.91 -12.51 -3.64
C ARG A 99 6.60 -13.40 -4.66
N ARG A 100 6.94 -12.86 -5.83
CA ARG A 100 7.64 -13.62 -6.89
C ARG A 100 8.99 -14.15 -6.42
N THR A 101 9.71 -13.39 -5.61
CA THR A 101 11.01 -13.78 -5.06
C THR A 101 10.86 -14.94 -4.07
N VAL A 102 9.91 -14.82 -3.13
CA VAL A 102 9.61 -15.86 -2.14
C VAL A 102 9.12 -17.14 -2.83
N GLU A 103 8.14 -17.07 -3.74
CA GLU A 103 7.64 -18.23 -4.50
C GLU A 103 8.76 -18.90 -5.30
N LYS A 104 9.67 -18.12 -5.90
CA LYS A 104 10.83 -18.65 -6.61
C LYS A 104 11.82 -19.37 -5.69
N VAL A 105 12.07 -18.84 -4.50
CA VAL A 105 12.98 -19.47 -3.52
C VAL A 105 12.36 -20.76 -3.00
N LEU A 106 11.08 -20.72 -2.61
CA LEU A 106 10.31 -21.86 -2.13
C LEU A 106 10.31 -23.01 -3.15
N SER A 107 9.98 -22.70 -4.41
CA SER A 107 9.89 -23.73 -5.46
C SER A 107 11.25 -24.30 -5.88
N ALA A 108 12.35 -23.60 -5.61
CA ALA A 108 13.68 -23.99 -6.07
C ALA A 108 14.53 -24.68 -4.99
N ALA A 109 14.14 -24.59 -3.72
CA ALA A 109 14.84 -25.23 -2.60
C ALA A 109 14.14 -26.53 -2.22
N THR A 110 14.92 -27.58 -1.98
CA THR A 110 14.41 -28.92 -1.61
C THR A 110 13.87 -29.00 -0.19
N ASP A 111 14.17 -28.01 0.64
CA ASP A 111 13.80 -27.96 2.05
C ASP A 111 12.32 -27.60 2.27
N PHE A 112 11.63 -27.17 1.21
CA PHE A 112 10.26 -26.70 1.26
C PHE A 112 9.41 -27.45 0.25
N GLU A 113 8.16 -27.69 0.61
CA GLU A 113 7.17 -28.26 -0.29
C GLU A 113 5.85 -27.51 -0.19
N ARG A 114 5.12 -27.54 -1.30
CA ARG A 114 3.76 -27.05 -1.34
C ARG A 114 2.84 -28.21 -0.99
N VAL A 115 1.94 -27.98 -0.04
CA VAL A 115 0.97 -28.98 0.41
C VAL A 115 0.11 -29.40 -0.79
N PRO A 116 0.04 -30.71 -1.10
CA PRO A 116 -0.79 -31.26 -2.17
C PRO A 116 -2.27 -30.91 -2.04
N ASP A 117 -3.00 -30.95 -3.15
CA ASP A 117 -4.42 -30.55 -3.21
C ASP A 117 -5.34 -31.50 -2.41
N ASP A 118 -4.88 -32.71 -2.10
CA ASP A 118 -5.58 -33.75 -1.34
C ASP A 118 -5.26 -33.74 0.17
N GLU A 119 -4.37 -32.84 0.63
CA GLU A 119 -4.00 -32.71 2.04
C GLU A 119 -4.60 -31.47 2.71
N VAL A 120 -4.74 -31.53 4.04
CA VAL A 120 -5.22 -30.38 4.84
C VAL A 120 -4.20 -29.24 4.76
N GLY A 121 -4.64 -28.07 4.31
CA GLY A 121 -3.76 -26.95 4.01
C GLY A 121 -3.28 -26.90 2.56
N ALA A 122 -3.96 -27.59 1.64
CA ALA A 122 -3.73 -27.54 0.19
C ALA A 122 -3.28 -26.16 -0.32
N GLY A 123 -2.17 -26.17 -1.06
CA GLY A 123 -1.61 -24.98 -1.68
C GLY A 123 -0.76 -24.09 -0.77
N ARG A 124 -0.68 -24.36 0.55
CA ARG A 124 0.22 -23.72 1.51
C ARG A 124 1.64 -24.28 1.42
N TRP A 125 2.59 -23.65 2.08
CA TRP A 125 3.99 -24.07 2.13
C TRP A 125 4.37 -24.59 3.51
N ARG A 126 5.17 -25.65 3.56
CA ARG A 126 5.69 -26.25 4.78
C ARG A 126 7.13 -26.73 4.60
N MET A 127 7.76 -27.16 5.69
CA MET A 127 9.03 -27.88 5.64
C MET A 127 8.82 -29.22 4.90
N ALA A 128 9.74 -29.55 3.99
CA ALA A 128 9.66 -30.80 3.24
C ALA A 128 9.66 -32.03 4.17
N GLY A 129 8.78 -32.99 3.86
CA GLY A 129 8.66 -34.22 4.67
C GLY A 129 8.02 -34.03 6.05
N THR A 130 7.33 -32.92 6.29
CA THR A 130 6.54 -32.71 7.52
C THR A 130 5.05 -32.82 7.22
N GLU A 131 4.29 -33.50 8.07
CA GLU A 131 2.82 -33.45 8.03
C GLU A 131 2.38 -32.41 9.06
N ALA A 132 2.14 -31.19 8.58
CA ALA A 132 1.88 -30.05 9.46
C ALA A 132 0.51 -29.42 9.15
N GLN A 133 -0.30 -29.25 10.19
CA GLN A 133 -1.61 -28.61 10.07
C GLN A 133 -1.47 -27.16 9.59
N PRO A 134 -2.51 -26.60 8.95
CA PRO A 134 -2.66 -25.17 8.73
C PRO A 134 -2.23 -24.37 9.96
N TRP A 135 -1.24 -23.50 9.81
CA TRP A 135 -0.85 -22.59 10.88
C TRP A 135 -1.99 -21.60 11.18
N VAL A 136 -2.29 -21.42 12.46
CA VAL A 136 -3.31 -20.50 13.01
C VAL A 136 -2.66 -19.74 14.16
N GLY A 137 -1.96 -18.65 13.85
CA GLY A 137 -1.26 -17.82 14.83
C GLY A 137 -1.19 -16.37 14.40
N ARG A 138 -0.39 -15.55 15.08
CA ARG A 138 -0.23 -14.13 14.75
C ARG A 138 0.95 -13.91 13.81
N VAL A 139 0.78 -13.06 12.80
CA VAL A 139 1.84 -12.77 11.82
C VAL A 139 3.06 -12.12 12.50
N GLY A 140 2.87 -11.45 13.64
CA GLY A 140 3.94 -10.93 14.49
C GLY A 140 4.91 -12.02 14.96
N ASP A 141 4.44 -13.22 15.27
CA ASP A 141 5.29 -14.34 15.72
C ASP A 141 6.19 -14.83 14.59
N LEU A 142 5.63 -14.95 13.38
CA LEU A 142 6.39 -15.28 12.17
C LEU A 142 7.39 -14.18 11.82
N THR A 143 7.03 -12.92 12.07
CA THR A 143 7.89 -11.76 11.85
C THR A 143 9.07 -11.77 12.82
N ALA A 144 8.84 -12.03 14.10
CA ALA A 144 9.90 -12.21 15.09
C ALA A 144 10.83 -13.39 14.73
N ALA A 145 10.26 -14.52 14.30
CA ALA A 145 11.03 -15.68 13.82
C ALA A 145 11.90 -15.33 12.61
N ALA A 146 11.39 -14.53 11.68
CA ALA A 146 12.22 -13.97 10.62
C ALA A 146 13.36 -13.16 11.24
N TRP A 147 13.07 -12.09 11.99
CA TRP A 147 14.09 -11.18 12.56
C TRP A 147 15.19 -11.85 13.38
N SER A 148 14.95 -13.05 13.93
CA SER A 148 15.97 -13.85 14.61
C SER A 148 17.17 -14.24 13.73
N VAL A 149 17.00 -14.32 12.40
CA VAL A 149 18.08 -14.61 11.45
C VAL A 149 18.95 -13.37 11.26
N ARG A 150 20.16 -13.33 11.84
CA ARG A 150 21.00 -12.12 11.84
C ARG A 150 21.92 -11.97 10.63
N ASP A 151 22.42 -13.08 10.07
CA ASP A 151 23.45 -13.07 9.02
C ASP A 151 22.85 -12.92 7.60
N VAL A 152 21.93 -11.97 7.42
CA VAL A 152 21.30 -11.70 6.12
C VAL A 152 22.22 -10.85 5.26
N ARG A 153 22.60 -11.39 4.10
CA ARG A 153 23.50 -10.73 3.15
C ARG A 153 22.70 -10.07 2.03
N ILE A 154 22.90 -8.77 1.86
CA ILE A 154 22.36 -8.00 0.74
C ILE A 154 23.48 -7.85 -0.31
N PRO A 155 23.35 -8.45 -1.51
CA PRO A 155 24.36 -8.34 -2.55
C PRO A 155 24.60 -6.89 -2.96
N LYS A 156 25.87 -6.54 -3.22
CA LYS A 156 26.18 -5.26 -3.85
C LYS A 156 25.50 -5.22 -5.23
N TRP A 157 24.67 -4.19 -5.43
CA TRP A 157 23.88 -4.02 -6.65
C TRP A 157 24.26 -2.72 -7.35
N SER A 158 24.53 -2.78 -8.65
CA SER A 158 24.99 -1.63 -9.45
C SER A 158 24.09 -1.32 -10.65
N SER A 159 23.00 -2.07 -10.85
CA SER A 159 22.13 -1.85 -12.00
C SER A 159 21.15 -0.72 -11.75
N THR A 160 21.09 0.24 -12.66
CA THR A 160 20.10 1.33 -12.69
C THR A 160 18.80 0.94 -13.39
N THR A 161 18.80 -0.18 -14.12
CA THR A 161 17.66 -0.64 -14.95
C THR A 161 16.98 -1.90 -14.40
N ARG A 162 17.63 -2.62 -13.48
CA ARG A 162 17.07 -3.82 -12.84
C ARG A 162 16.90 -3.58 -11.35
N ARG A 163 15.81 -4.09 -10.79
CA ARG A 163 15.52 -3.95 -9.36
C ARG A 163 16.56 -4.66 -8.50
N ALA A 164 16.94 -4.02 -7.39
CA ALA A 164 17.88 -4.60 -6.43
C ALA A 164 17.31 -5.89 -5.80
N PRO A 165 18.15 -6.91 -5.57
CA PRO A 165 17.74 -8.11 -4.85
C PRO A 165 17.46 -7.79 -3.38
N LEU A 166 16.47 -8.49 -2.79
CA LEU A 166 16.14 -8.35 -1.36
C LEU A 166 17.30 -8.81 -0.47
N ALA A 167 17.80 -10.02 -0.74
CA ALA A 167 18.97 -10.62 -0.11
C ALA A 167 19.52 -11.70 -1.05
N ASP A 168 20.67 -12.29 -0.72
CA ASP A 168 21.15 -13.48 -1.42
C ASP A 168 20.26 -14.71 -1.15
N ARG A 169 20.38 -15.72 -2.01
CA ARG A 169 19.51 -16.89 -1.95
C ARG A 169 19.62 -17.63 -0.62
N GLU A 170 20.83 -17.75 -0.07
CA GLU A 170 21.09 -18.44 1.19
C GLU A 170 20.39 -17.75 2.36
N SER A 171 20.45 -16.41 2.41
CA SER A 171 19.74 -15.62 3.40
C SER A 171 18.23 -15.76 3.27
N LEU A 172 17.67 -15.71 2.06
CA LEU A 172 16.23 -15.87 1.84
C LEU A 172 15.76 -17.26 2.30
N VAL A 173 16.52 -18.32 2.01
CA VAL A 173 16.24 -19.69 2.47
C VAL A 173 16.31 -19.77 4.00
N ALA A 174 17.33 -19.19 4.62
CA ALA A 174 17.48 -19.19 6.08
C ALA A 174 16.29 -18.52 6.78
N ILE A 175 15.79 -17.41 6.24
CA ILE A 175 14.61 -16.71 6.75
C ILE A 175 13.36 -17.58 6.62
N ILE A 176 13.09 -18.10 5.41
CA ILE A 176 11.91 -18.95 5.17
C ILE A 176 11.94 -20.18 6.09
N ARG A 177 13.11 -20.79 6.25
CA ARG A 177 13.29 -21.93 7.17
C ARG A 177 12.94 -21.53 8.60
N SER A 178 13.50 -20.42 9.10
CA SER A 178 13.19 -19.94 10.45
C SER A 178 11.69 -19.72 10.66
N VAL A 179 11.02 -19.09 9.69
CA VAL A 179 9.57 -18.83 9.73
C VAL A 179 8.76 -20.12 9.71
N LEU A 180 9.03 -21.04 8.78
CA LEU A 180 8.27 -22.29 8.65
C LEU A 180 8.55 -23.26 9.81
N THR A 181 9.76 -23.28 10.36
CA THR A 181 10.08 -24.04 11.57
C THR A 181 9.33 -23.47 12.78
N SER A 182 9.31 -22.14 12.94
CA SER A 182 8.58 -21.51 14.05
C SER A 182 7.07 -21.62 13.92
N ALA A 183 6.54 -21.77 12.71
CA ALA A 183 5.11 -21.95 12.49
C ALA A 183 4.63 -23.35 12.90
N GLU A 184 5.51 -24.35 12.96
CA GLU A 184 5.17 -25.76 13.22
C GLU A 184 3.98 -26.26 12.38
N GLY A 185 3.83 -25.71 11.16
CA GLY A 185 2.58 -25.71 10.42
C GLY A 185 2.76 -25.35 8.95
N SER A 186 1.71 -25.53 8.15
CA SER A 186 1.67 -25.05 6.77
C SER A 186 1.19 -23.58 6.72
N VAL A 187 1.98 -22.74 6.05
CA VAL A 187 1.80 -21.28 6.00
C VAL A 187 1.39 -20.84 4.61
N GLU A 188 0.41 -19.94 4.52
CA GLU A 188 0.01 -19.33 3.26
C GLU A 188 1.08 -18.39 2.70
N ILE A 189 1.16 -18.33 1.37
CA ILE A 189 2.11 -17.44 0.70
C ILE A 189 1.89 -15.97 1.06
N ALA A 190 0.65 -15.56 1.33
CA ALA A 190 0.32 -14.20 1.75
C ALA A 190 1.01 -13.82 3.08
N HIS A 191 1.00 -14.72 4.07
CA HIS A 191 1.68 -14.49 5.35
C HIS A 191 3.20 -14.42 5.20
N LEU A 192 3.79 -15.29 4.38
CA LEU A 192 5.23 -15.21 4.07
C LEU A 192 5.58 -13.88 3.38
N VAL A 193 4.74 -13.41 2.46
CA VAL A 193 4.94 -12.12 1.80
C VAL A 193 4.83 -10.96 2.79
N ALA A 194 3.88 -10.99 3.72
CA ALA A 194 3.74 -9.98 4.76
C ALA A 194 4.97 -9.91 5.67
N VAL A 195 5.48 -11.06 6.12
CA VAL A 195 6.72 -11.16 6.92
C VAL A 195 7.91 -10.56 6.18
N PHE A 196 8.06 -10.88 4.89
CA PHE A 196 9.15 -10.33 4.07
C PHE A 196 8.96 -8.83 3.78
N ALA A 197 7.72 -8.36 3.61
CA ALA A 197 7.44 -6.95 3.43
C ALA A 197 7.79 -6.13 4.67
N ASN A 198 7.45 -6.63 5.87
CA ASN A 198 7.84 -6.02 7.14
C ASN A 198 9.38 -5.99 7.28
N ARG A 199 10.03 -7.15 7.09
CA ARG A 199 11.47 -7.26 7.29
C ARG A 199 12.29 -6.40 6.32
N PHE A 200 11.88 -6.36 5.06
CA PHE A 200 12.58 -5.64 4.00
C PHE A 200 11.90 -4.31 3.66
N ALA A 201 11.17 -3.71 4.60
CA ALA A 201 10.47 -2.45 4.40
C ALA A 201 11.40 -1.34 3.86
N ALA A 202 12.66 -1.30 4.32
CA ALA A 202 13.66 -0.35 3.82
C ALA A 202 14.12 -0.60 2.36
N ALA A 203 13.96 -1.83 1.85
CA ALA A 203 14.25 -2.19 0.46
C ALA A 203 13.03 -2.08 -0.47
N LEU A 204 11.84 -1.90 0.11
CA LEU A 204 10.67 -1.45 -0.63
C LEU A 204 10.89 0.00 -1.02
N ASP A 205 10.65 0.33 -2.30
CA ASP A 205 10.66 1.72 -2.79
C ASP A 205 9.92 2.62 -1.77
N PRO A 206 10.36 3.87 -1.47
CA PRO A 206 9.71 4.76 -0.49
C PRO A 206 8.22 5.07 -0.74
N ARG A 207 7.62 4.51 -1.81
CA ARG A 207 6.21 4.57 -2.17
C ARG A 207 5.38 3.36 -1.70
N PHE A 208 6.00 2.31 -1.17
CA PHE A 208 5.34 1.02 -0.86
C PHE A 208 5.50 0.54 0.58
N ALA A 209 6.04 1.36 1.48
CA ALA A 209 5.86 1.13 2.91
C ALA A 209 4.47 1.66 3.29
N SER A 210 3.46 0.77 3.28
CA SER A 210 2.22 1.04 3.99
C SER A 210 2.51 0.87 5.47
N ILE A 211 2.29 1.96 6.17
CA ILE A 211 1.80 1.98 7.54
C ILE A 211 0.29 1.67 7.45
N ASP A 212 -0.19 0.82 8.34
CA ASP A 212 -1.53 0.30 8.62
C ASP A 212 -2.73 0.52 7.66
N ASP A 213 -3.38 -0.61 7.33
CA ASP A 213 -4.83 -0.72 7.16
C ASP A 213 -5.39 -1.15 8.53
N ASP A 214 -5.90 -0.20 9.32
CA ASP A 214 -6.80 -0.48 10.46
C ASP A 214 -8.21 0.12 10.26
N ASP A 215 -8.61 0.32 9.00
CA ASP A 215 -9.93 0.90 8.64
C ASP A 215 -10.85 -0.07 7.87
N ASN A 216 -10.70 -1.37 8.07
CA ASN A 216 -11.76 -2.33 7.73
C ASN A 216 -12.04 -3.24 8.94
N PRO A 217 -13.08 -2.96 9.75
CA PRO A 217 -13.52 -3.92 10.74
C PRO A 217 -14.02 -5.16 9.98
N ILE A 218 -13.27 -6.25 10.10
CA ILE A 218 -13.85 -7.59 10.00
C ILE A 218 -14.80 -7.67 11.18
N ASP A 219 -16.07 -7.96 10.92
CA ASP A 219 -17.08 -8.20 11.95
C ASP A 219 -16.66 -9.45 12.76
N VAL A 220 -15.90 -9.21 13.83
CA VAL A 220 -15.58 -10.18 14.87
C VAL A 220 -16.37 -9.72 16.09
N GLU A 221 -17.29 -10.56 16.55
CA GLU A 221 -18.14 -10.32 17.71
C GLU A 221 -17.39 -9.61 18.85
N SER A 222 -18.01 -8.54 19.35
CA SER A 222 -17.52 -7.66 20.40
C SER A 222 -17.04 -8.41 21.64
N VAL A 223 -15.72 -8.45 21.84
CA VAL A 223 -15.11 -8.69 23.16
C VAL A 223 -14.99 -7.33 23.82
N THR A 224 -15.67 -7.15 24.96
CA THR A 224 -15.50 -5.97 25.81
C THR A 224 -14.05 -5.89 26.31
N PRO A 225 -13.33 -4.77 26.12
CA PRO A 225 -11.95 -4.62 26.58
C PRO A 225 -11.86 -4.76 28.11
N ASP A 226 -10.77 -5.36 28.59
CA ASP A 226 -10.46 -5.49 30.01
C ASP A 226 -10.15 -4.09 30.61
N PRO A 227 -10.56 -3.77 31.86
CA PRO A 227 -10.28 -2.47 32.47
C PRO A 227 -8.78 -2.10 32.54
N GLU A 228 -7.88 -3.08 32.57
CA GLU A 228 -6.42 -2.85 32.53
C GLU A 228 -5.94 -2.41 31.13
N GLU A 229 -6.50 -2.96 30.06
CA GLU A 229 -6.21 -2.55 28.67
C GLU A 229 -6.73 -1.13 28.37
N SER A 230 -7.86 -0.75 28.96
CA SER A 230 -8.41 0.60 28.83
C SER A 230 -7.52 1.67 29.48
N LEU A 231 -6.93 1.36 30.64
CA LEU A 231 -6.02 2.28 31.33
C LEU A 231 -4.69 2.45 30.59
N LEU A 232 -4.15 1.39 29.98
CA LEU A 232 -2.94 1.46 29.16
C LEU A 232 -3.17 2.28 27.87
N ALA A 233 -4.35 2.17 27.25
CA ALA A 233 -4.72 2.98 26.10
C ALA A 233 -4.88 4.47 26.47
N GLU A 234 -5.43 4.78 27.64
CA GLU A 234 -5.55 6.15 28.15
C GLU A 234 -4.19 6.77 28.47
N GLU A 235 -3.26 6.00 29.06
CA GLU A 235 -1.89 6.45 29.36
C GLU A 235 -1.10 6.74 28.07
N LEU A 236 -1.21 5.84 27.07
CA LEU A 236 -0.58 6.02 25.76
C LEU A 236 -1.11 7.27 25.04
N ALA A 237 -2.43 7.48 25.04
CA ALA A 237 -3.06 8.65 24.43
C ALA A 237 -2.59 9.97 25.09
N LEU A 238 -2.37 9.96 26.41
CA LEU A 238 -1.86 11.12 27.13
C LEU A 238 -0.39 11.43 26.76
N ASP A 239 0.43 10.39 26.61
CA ASP A 239 1.84 10.53 26.19
C ASP A 239 1.93 11.08 24.75
N VAL A 240 1.10 10.57 23.85
CA VAL A 240 0.96 11.07 22.47
C VAL A 240 0.56 12.54 22.45
N ALA A 241 -0.48 12.91 23.20
CA ALA A 241 -0.96 14.29 23.27
C ALA A 241 0.11 15.25 23.83
N THR A 242 0.86 14.80 24.84
CA THR A 242 1.94 15.57 25.46
C THR A 242 3.09 15.79 24.48
N ALA A 243 3.55 14.73 23.81
CA ALA A 243 4.59 14.82 22.80
C ALA A 243 4.17 15.71 21.62
N ALA A 244 2.92 15.59 21.16
CA ALA A 244 2.39 16.43 20.10
C ALA A 244 2.35 17.92 20.47
N ALA A 245 1.93 18.25 21.69
CA ALA A 245 1.93 19.62 22.20
C ALA A 245 3.35 20.21 22.27
N GLU A 246 4.35 19.41 22.69
CA GLU A 246 5.74 19.84 22.67
C GLU A 246 6.24 20.13 21.26
N ILE A 247 5.95 19.28 20.28
CA ILE A 247 6.34 19.49 18.88
C ILE A 247 5.68 20.73 18.32
N ALA A 248 4.37 20.91 18.53
CA ALA A 248 3.62 22.08 18.07
C ALA A 248 4.20 23.39 18.66
N SER A 249 4.67 23.37 19.91
CA SER A 249 5.31 24.53 20.54
C SER A 249 6.64 24.93 19.86
N ARG A 250 7.38 23.96 19.29
CA ARG A 250 8.65 24.16 18.58
C ARG A 250 8.49 24.57 17.12
N LEU A 251 7.26 24.56 16.60
CA LEU A 251 6.93 25.11 15.29
C LEU A 251 6.75 26.63 15.37
N THR A 252 7.22 27.33 14.35
CA THR A 252 6.94 28.76 14.15
C THR A 252 5.49 28.97 13.75
N ASP A 253 4.94 30.18 13.93
CA ASP A 253 3.55 30.47 13.58
C ASP A 253 3.24 30.20 12.10
N THR A 254 4.18 30.53 11.20
CA THR A 254 4.07 30.19 9.79
C THR A 254 4.09 28.68 9.54
N GLU A 255 4.88 27.92 10.28
CA GLU A 255 4.89 26.45 10.16
C GLU A 255 3.56 25.88 10.63
N ARG A 256 3.04 26.31 11.80
CA ARG A 256 1.74 25.87 12.34
C ARG A 256 0.59 26.14 11.38
N GLU A 257 0.56 27.32 10.75
CA GLU A 257 -0.48 27.64 9.75
C GLU A 257 -0.39 26.79 8.47
N ILE A 258 0.79 26.23 8.17
CA ILE A 258 1.02 25.41 6.98
C ILE A 258 0.76 23.92 7.27
N VAL A 259 0.92 23.46 8.51
CA VAL A 259 0.73 22.04 8.90
C VAL A 259 -0.63 21.46 8.45
N PRO A 260 -1.78 22.13 8.61
CA PRO A 260 -3.07 21.59 8.18
C PRO A 260 -3.20 21.42 6.67
N ILE A 261 -2.53 22.27 5.89
CA ILE A 261 -2.62 22.32 4.42
C ILE A 261 -1.41 21.68 3.74
N LEU A 262 -0.65 20.88 4.49
CA LEU A 262 0.68 20.43 4.09
C LEU A 262 0.64 19.36 2.97
N HIS A 263 -0.55 18.80 2.72
CA HIS A 263 -0.89 17.96 1.57
C HIS A 263 -1.26 18.78 0.31
N ASP A 264 -1.73 20.03 0.46
CA ASP A 264 -2.15 20.89 -0.66
C ASP A 264 -1.05 21.90 -1.05
N SER A 265 -0.23 21.50 -2.02
CA SER A 265 0.81 22.35 -2.59
C SER A 265 0.30 23.66 -3.20
N ARG A 266 -0.97 23.77 -3.59
CA ARG A 266 -1.59 25.01 -4.09
C ARG A 266 -1.95 25.93 -2.93
N ALA A 267 -2.55 25.39 -1.86
CA ALA A 267 -2.85 26.17 -0.65
C ALA A 267 -1.56 26.70 0.00
N ILE A 268 -0.49 25.89 0.08
CA ILE A 268 0.83 26.33 0.59
C ILE A 268 1.38 27.49 -0.24
N ARG A 269 1.24 27.44 -1.57
CA ARG A 269 1.68 28.51 -2.46
C ARG A 269 0.90 29.79 -2.26
N LEU A 270 -0.42 29.68 -2.12
CA LEU A 270 -1.30 30.82 -1.86
C LEU A 270 -0.94 31.48 -0.52
N LYS A 271 -0.65 30.66 0.49
CA LYS A 271 -0.35 31.09 1.86
C LYS A 271 1.07 31.69 2.00
N LEU A 272 2.08 31.11 1.35
CA LEU A 272 3.47 31.58 1.43
C LEU A 272 3.83 32.65 0.39
N GLY A 273 3.05 32.81 -0.68
CA GLY A 273 3.33 33.75 -1.76
C GLY A 273 4.64 33.48 -2.53
N LYS A 274 5.16 32.25 -2.45
CA LYS A 274 6.46 31.85 -3.02
C LYS A 274 6.32 31.00 -4.28
N GLY A 275 7.41 30.91 -5.05
CA GLY A 275 7.48 30.09 -6.26
C GLY A 275 7.34 28.59 -5.95
N ARG A 276 6.86 27.82 -6.94
CA ARG A 276 6.56 26.37 -6.82
C ARG A 276 7.68 25.55 -6.18
N THR A 277 8.92 25.75 -6.61
CA THR A 277 10.09 25.02 -6.08
C THR A 277 10.38 25.38 -4.63
N GLN A 278 10.19 26.64 -4.23
CA GLN A 278 10.42 27.09 -2.86
C GLN A 278 9.34 26.57 -1.89
N CYS A 279 8.08 26.52 -2.32
CA CYS A 279 6.99 25.94 -1.54
C CYS A 279 7.15 24.43 -1.37
N ALA A 280 7.55 23.71 -2.43
CA ALA A 280 7.83 22.27 -2.34
C ALA A 280 8.98 21.98 -1.37
N ALA A 281 10.08 22.75 -1.47
CA ALA A 281 11.22 22.61 -0.55
C ALA A 281 10.88 23.04 0.89
N PHE A 282 9.97 23.99 1.10
CA PHE A 282 9.48 24.35 2.42
C PHE A 282 8.63 23.22 3.02
N GLY A 283 7.63 22.72 2.28
CA GLY A 283 6.79 21.61 2.71
C GLY A 283 7.58 20.33 3.02
N ALA A 284 8.54 19.96 2.17
CA ALA A 284 9.41 18.80 2.39
C ALA A 284 10.26 18.95 3.67
N ARG A 285 10.83 20.14 3.91
CA ARG A 285 11.60 20.42 5.14
C ARG A 285 10.72 20.40 6.39
N LEU A 286 9.51 20.93 6.30
CA LEU A 286 8.58 20.90 7.43
C LEU A 286 8.11 19.47 7.76
N LYS A 287 7.84 18.63 6.74
CA LYS A 287 7.58 17.18 6.95
C LYS A 287 8.74 16.49 7.65
N ALA A 288 9.97 16.76 7.18
CA ALA A 288 11.18 16.17 7.76
C ALA A 288 11.37 16.61 9.22
N LYS A 289 11.18 17.90 9.52
CA LYS A 289 11.29 18.47 10.87
C LYS A 289 10.26 17.87 11.83
N ILE A 290 8.98 17.75 11.44
CA ILE A 290 7.94 17.16 12.30
C ILE A 290 8.26 15.68 12.58
N ARG A 291 8.69 14.93 11.56
CA ARG A 291 9.08 13.52 11.71
C ARG A 291 10.32 13.33 12.59
N GLU A 292 11.33 14.18 12.43
CA GLU A 292 12.54 14.16 13.27
C GLU A 292 12.20 14.42 14.75
N LEU A 293 11.27 15.35 15.01
CA LEU A 293 10.83 15.69 16.36
C LEU A 293 9.90 14.61 16.97
N ALA A 294 9.14 13.89 16.17
CA ALA A 294 8.29 12.78 16.62
C ALA A 294 9.10 11.49 16.90
N GLY A 295 10.32 11.38 16.38
CA GLY A 295 11.19 10.24 16.63
C GLY A 295 10.84 9.00 15.79
N THR A 296 11.29 7.83 16.28
CA THR A 296 11.08 6.52 15.63
C THR A 296 10.42 5.52 16.59
N THR A 297 9.70 6.01 17.58
CA THR A 297 8.90 5.18 18.49
C THR A 297 7.64 4.69 17.77
N ASP A 298 7.04 3.63 18.28
CA ASP A 298 5.82 3.05 17.69
C ASP A 298 4.67 4.08 17.64
N ASP A 299 4.69 5.11 18.51
CA ASP A 299 3.66 6.17 18.58
C ASP A 299 3.96 7.41 17.71
N ALA A 300 5.06 7.43 16.95
CA ALA A 300 5.52 8.61 16.23
C ALA A 300 4.48 9.16 15.23
N GLU A 301 3.60 8.31 14.73
CA GLU A 301 2.57 8.67 13.75
C GLU A 301 1.32 9.24 14.40
N GLU A 302 0.94 8.70 15.55
CA GLU A 302 -0.14 9.24 16.35
C GLU A 302 0.23 10.64 16.86
N ILE A 303 1.50 10.81 17.26
CA ILE A 303 2.08 12.11 17.60
C ILE A 303 2.01 13.08 16.41
N VAL A 304 2.38 12.65 15.20
CA VAL A 304 2.29 13.51 14.00
C VAL A 304 0.84 13.89 13.68
N ARG A 305 -0.11 12.96 13.82
CA ARG A 305 -1.53 13.19 13.59
C ARG A 305 -2.07 14.23 14.59
N GLU A 306 -1.72 14.09 15.86
CA GLU A 306 -2.12 15.01 16.92
C GLU A 306 -1.47 16.39 16.76
N VAL A 307 -0.23 16.49 16.26
CA VAL A 307 0.39 17.77 15.87
C VAL A 307 -0.41 18.48 14.77
N VAL A 308 -0.94 17.73 13.79
CA VAL A 308 -1.79 18.29 12.73
C VAL A 308 -3.11 18.79 13.32
N ALA A 309 -3.71 18.04 14.25
CA ALA A 309 -4.93 18.43 14.96
C ALA A 309 -4.75 19.71 15.77
N LEU A 310 -3.68 19.80 16.57
CA LEU A 310 -3.33 20.97 17.39
C LEU A 310 -3.03 22.22 16.56
N CYS A 311 -2.55 22.04 15.31
CA CYS A 311 -2.31 23.15 14.39
C CYS A 311 -3.58 23.58 13.61
N GLY A 312 -4.75 23.01 13.91
CA GLY A 312 -6.03 23.35 13.30
C GLY A 312 -6.39 22.53 12.06
N GLY A 313 -5.73 21.40 11.84
CA GLY A 313 -6.16 20.39 10.88
C GLY A 313 -7.34 19.60 11.44
N VAL A 314 -8.27 19.21 10.56
CA VAL A 314 -9.31 18.26 10.95
C VAL A 314 -8.64 16.89 11.01
N SER A 315 -8.53 16.31 12.20
CA SER A 315 -8.29 14.87 12.32
C SER A 315 -9.44 14.17 11.63
N ASN A 316 -9.20 13.58 10.46
CA ASN A 316 -10.18 12.68 9.84
C ASN A 316 -10.24 11.41 10.69
N ALA A 317 -10.92 11.50 11.84
CA ALA A 317 -11.47 10.38 12.57
C ALA A 317 -12.90 10.21 12.05
N GLY A 318 -13.12 9.15 11.27
CA GLY A 318 -14.41 8.81 10.69
C GLY A 318 -14.33 7.58 9.82
#